data_AF-A0A0P9DPD6-F1
#
_entry.id   AF-A0A0P9DPD6-F1
#
_cell.length_a   1.000
_cell.length_b   1.000
_cell.length_c   1.000
_cell.angle_alpha   90.00
_cell.angle_beta   90.00
_cell.angle_gamma   90.00
#
_symmetry.space_group_name_H-M   'P 1'
#
loop_
_entity.id
_entity.type
_entity.pdbx_description
1 polymer ?
#
loop_
_entity_poly.entity_id
_entity_poly.type
_entity_poly.pdbx_seq_one_letter_code
_entity_poly.pdbx_strand_id
1 'polypeptide(L)'
;MQQLLEQMEKSVIGQRHNIRLLLTAFLAGGHVLLEGVPGLGKTKMVRTLAELTDGSFSRVQFTPDMMPSDITGSVIFNMKDNEFQTVRGPVFTNLLLADEINRTPPKTQAALLEAMEER
;
A
#
# COMPACT_ATOMS: atom_id res chain seq x y z
N MET A 1 13.85 5.02 15.12
CA MET A 1 14.40 4.54 13.81
C MET A 1 15.31 3.33 13.97
N GLN A 2 16.37 3.37 14.79
CA GLN A 2 17.36 2.29 14.87
C GLN A 2 16.78 0.95 15.35
N GLN A 3 15.92 0.98 16.38
CA GLN A 3 15.20 -0.22 16.84
C GLN A 3 14.33 -0.85 15.75
N LEU A 4 13.59 -0.05 14.97
CA LEU A 4 12.78 -0.54 13.84
C LEU A 4 13.64 -1.21 12.77
N LEU A 5 14.78 -0.61 12.41
CA LEU A 5 15.71 -1.18 11.44
C LEU A 5 16.19 -2.57 11.89
N GLU A 6 16.63 -2.69 13.14
CA GLU A 6 17.12 -3.95 13.70
C GLU A 6 16.02 -5.03 13.77
N GLN A 7 14.78 -4.67 14.10
CA GLN A 7 13.67 -5.63 14.08
C GLN A 7 13.32 -6.09 12.66
N MET A 8 13.31 -5.17 11.69
CA MET A 8 13.05 -5.51 10.29
C MET A 8 14.13 -6.43 9.70
N GLU A 9 15.40 -6.24 10.07
CA GLU A 9 16.52 -7.08 9.60
C GLU A 9 16.45 -8.52 10.10
N LYS A 10 15.78 -8.78 11.22
CA LYS A 10 15.51 -10.16 11.69
C LYS A 10 14.56 -10.91 10.76
N SER A 11 13.61 -10.20 10.17
CA SER A 11 12.58 -10.78 9.29
C SER A 11 12.99 -10.74 7.82
N VAL A 12 13.75 -9.74 7.40
CA VAL A 12 14.16 -9.51 6.01
C VAL A 12 15.69 -9.41 5.92
N ILE A 13 16.30 -10.52 5.53
CA ILE A 13 17.76 -10.69 5.50
C ILE A 13 18.34 -10.08 4.21
N GLY A 14 19.50 -9.43 4.32
CA GLY A 14 20.27 -8.94 3.17
C GLY A 14 19.72 -7.66 2.52
N GLN A 15 18.71 -7.01 3.11
CA GLN A 15 18.03 -5.84 2.54
C GLN A 15 18.24 -4.55 3.36
N ARG A 16 19.29 -4.46 4.17
CA ARG A 16 19.56 -3.33 5.10
C ARG A 16 19.38 -1.96 4.45
N HIS A 17 19.96 -1.77 3.27
CA HIS A 17 19.88 -0.50 2.55
C HIS A 17 18.44 -0.15 2.17
N ASN A 18 17.71 -1.10 1.58
CA ASN A 18 16.30 -0.92 1.17
C ASN A 18 15.38 -0.69 2.38
N ILE A 19 15.58 -1.43 3.48
CA ILE A 19 14.86 -1.23 4.74
C ILE A 19 15.09 0.19 5.27
N ARG A 20 16.33 0.68 5.24
CA ARG A 20 16.65 2.05 5.68
C ARG A 20 15.94 3.10 4.82
N LEU A 21 15.94 2.95 3.50
CA LEU A 21 15.25 3.88 2.60
C LEU A 21 13.73 3.86 2.83
N LEU A 22 13.14 2.66 2.95
CA LEU A 22 11.73 2.47 3.24
C LEU A 22 11.32 3.14 4.56
N LEU A 23 12.10 2.92 5.63
CA LEU A 23 11.86 3.55 6.93
C LEU A 23 12.00 5.08 6.87
N THR A 24 12.97 5.58 6.10
CA THR A 24 13.16 7.03 5.92
C THR A 24 11.94 7.64 5.24
N ALA A 25 11.48 7.04 4.15
CA ALA A 25 10.27 7.49 3.46
C ALA A 25 9.05 7.40 4.37
N PHE A 26 8.83 6.27 5.04
CA PHE A 26 7.70 6.09 5.96
C PHE A 26 7.64 7.16 7.05
N LEU A 27 8.77 7.43 7.73
CA LEU A 27 8.84 8.44 8.78
C LEU A 27 8.68 9.88 8.27
N ALA A 28 9.09 10.14 7.02
CA ALA A 28 8.89 11.42 6.37
C ALA A 28 7.46 11.59 5.79
N GLY A 29 6.61 10.56 5.90
CA GLY A 29 5.36 10.52 5.16
C GLY A 29 5.61 10.59 3.65
N GLY A 30 6.60 9.89 3.13
CA GLY A 30 6.82 9.73 1.69
C GLY A 30 6.15 8.47 1.16
N HIS A 31 6.17 8.32 -0.16
CA HIS A 31 5.76 7.11 -0.86
C HIS A 31 6.98 6.47 -1.54
N VAL A 32 6.98 5.15 -1.72
CA VAL A 32 8.13 4.41 -2.25
C VAL A 32 7.72 3.57 -3.45
N LEU A 33 8.44 3.74 -4.56
CA LEU A 33 8.38 2.84 -5.71
C LEU A 33 9.41 1.72 -5.51
N LEU A 34 8.95 0.46 -5.49
CA LEU A 34 9.81 -0.72 -5.27
C LEU A 34 10.04 -1.51 -6.57
N GLU A 35 11.12 -1.20 -7.28
CA GLU A 35 11.54 -1.94 -8.48
C GLU A 35 12.43 -3.16 -8.13
N GLY A 36 12.44 -4.17 -8.98
CA GLY A 36 13.28 -5.38 -8.81
C GLY A 36 12.53 -6.68 -9.10
N VAL A 37 13.28 -7.77 -9.20
CA VAL A 37 12.72 -9.09 -9.58
C VAL A 37 11.76 -9.65 -8.53
N PRO A 38 10.79 -10.50 -8.93
CA PRO A 38 9.94 -11.23 -8.00
C PRO A 38 10.75 -12.07 -7.01
N GLY A 39 10.21 -12.25 -5.79
CA GLY A 39 10.82 -13.12 -4.77
C GLY A 39 11.87 -12.46 -3.86
N LEU A 40 12.20 -11.18 -4.03
CA LEU A 40 13.18 -10.46 -3.18
C LEU A 40 12.66 -10.02 -1.80
N GLY A 41 11.51 -10.54 -1.37
CA GLY A 41 10.95 -10.23 -0.05
C GLY A 41 10.30 -8.85 0.08
N LYS A 42 10.00 -8.15 -1.02
CA LYS A 42 9.33 -6.83 -1.02
C LYS A 42 8.02 -6.84 -0.20
N THR A 43 7.15 -7.82 -0.48
CA THR A 43 5.90 -8.00 0.26
C THR A 43 6.13 -8.25 1.76
N LYS A 44 7.15 -9.06 2.09
CA LYS A 44 7.52 -9.34 3.48
C LYS A 44 8.03 -8.08 4.19
N MET A 45 8.79 -7.25 3.49
CA MET A 45 9.34 -6.00 4.02
C MET A 45 8.24 -5.01 4.41
N VAL A 46 7.28 -4.75 3.52
CA VAL A 46 6.18 -3.81 3.79
C VAL A 46 5.25 -4.35 4.88
N ARG A 47 4.93 -5.65 4.84
CA ARG A 47 4.10 -6.29 5.88
C ARG A 47 4.77 -6.22 7.27
N THR A 48 6.06 -6.55 7.34
CA THR A 48 6.82 -6.49 8.60
C THR A 48 6.82 -5.06 9.15
N LEU A 49 6.97 -4.05 8.29
CA LEU A 49 6.90 -2.66 8.72
C LEU A 49 5.54 -2.35 9.35
N ALA A 50 4.44 -2.71 8.69
CA ALA A 50 3.10 -2.46 9.21
C ALA A 50 2.88 -3.12 10.58
N GLU A 51 3.27 -4.39 10.72
CA GLU A 51 3.20 -5.15 11.97
C GLU A 51 4.01 -4.49 13.10
N LEU A 52 5.24 -4.03 12.81
CA LEU A 52 6.10 -3.39 13.81
C LEU A 52 5.64 -1.99 14.21
N THR A 53 4.81 -1.35 13.39
CA THR A 53 4.28 0.01 13.65
C THR A 53 2.83 0.01 14.14
N ASP A 54 2.22 -1.17 14.32
CA ASP A 54 0.78 -1.32 14.61
C ASP A 54 -0.11 -0.58 13.60
N GLY A 55 0.36 -0.53 12.34
CA GLY A 55 -0.33 0.15 11.26
C GLY A 55 -1.29 -0.79 10.55
N SER A 56 -2.47 -0.28 10.18
CA SER A 56 -3.32 -1.00 9.24
C SER A 56 -2.56 -1.24 7.93
N PHE A 57 -2.74 -2.43 7.36
CA PHE A 57 -2.09 -2.87 6.14
C PHE A 57 -3.13 -3.33 5.12
N SER A 58 -2.99 -2.86 3.89
CA SER A 58 -3.74 -3.34 2.75
C SER A 58 -2.79 -3.75 1.63
N ARG A 59 -3.20 -4.73 0.84
CA ARG A 59 -2.47 -5.18 -0.35
C ARG A 59 -3.44 -5.25 -1.52
N VAL A 60 -3.04 -4.64 -2.63
CA VAL A 60 -3.78 -4.68 -3.88
C VAL A 60 -2.87 -5.21 -4.97
N GLN A 61 -3.37 -6.20 -5.69
CA GLN A 61 -2.75 -6.71 -6.90
C GLN A 61 -3.40 -6.02 -8.09
N PHE A 62 -2.65 -5.21 -8.82
CA PHE A 62 -3.18 -4.47 -9.95
C PHE A 62 -3.41 -5.41 -11.14
N THR A 63 -4.63 -5.37 -11.70
CA THR A 63 -5.02 -6.15 -12.88
C THR A 63 -5.57 -5.23 -13.99
N PRO A 64 -5.58 -5.71 -15.27
CA PRO A 64 -6.01 -4.89 -16.41
C PRO A 64 -7.47 -4.44 -16.38
N ASP A 65 -8.29 -5.14 -15.61
CA ASP A 65 -9.73 -4.94 -15.45
C ASP A 65 -10.11 -4.07 -14.23
N MET A 66 -9.14 -3.68 -13.39
CA MET A 66 -9.42 -2.85 -12.22
C MET A 66 -9.94 -1.47 -12.60
N MET A 67 -10.94 -1.02 -11.84
CA MET A 67 -11.56 0.29 -11.93
C MET A 67 -11.02 1.23 -10.83
N PRO A 68 -11.09 2.56 -11.02
CA PRO A 68 -10.73 3.53 -9.98
C PRO A 68 -11.43 3.31 -8.63
N SER A 69 -12.69 2.87 -8.65
CA SER A 69 -13.48 2.56 -7.46
C SER A 69 -12.96 1.35 -6.68
N ASP A 70 -12.23 0.45 -7.31
CA ASP A 70 -11.61 -0.70 -6.63
C ASP A 70 -10.43 -0.26 -5.75
N ILE A 71 -9.91 0.97 -5.98
CA ILE A 71 -8.82 1.57 -5.23
C ILE A 71 -9.36 2.54 -4.17
N THR A 72 -10.22 3.47 -4.61
CA THR A 72 -10.75 4.58 -3.79
C THR A 72 -12.03 4.22 -3.06
N GLY A 73 -12.69 3.12 -3.40
CA GLY A 73 -13.99 2.76 -2.85
C GLY A 73 -15.16 3.29 -3.69
N SER A 74 -16.37 3.06 -3.19
CA SER A 74 -17.60 3.43 -3.89
C SER A 74 -18.72 3.75 -2.91
N VAL A 75 -19.73 4.46 -3.40
CA VAL A 75 -20.97 4.67 -2.66
C VAL A 75 -22.00 3.67 -3.19
N ILE A 76 -22.49 2.81 -2.31
CA ILE A 76 -23.50 1.80 -2.64
C ILE A 76 -24.83 2.17 -1.98
N PHE A 77 -25.94 1.86 -2.62
CA PHE A 77 -27.26 2.01 -2.01
C PHE A 77 -27.62 0.72 -1.26
N ASN A 78 -27.75 0.80 0.07
CA ASN A 78 -28.17 -0.31 0.90
C ASN A 78 -29.70 -0.38 0.94
N MET A 79 -30.28 -1.33 0.22
CA MET A 79 -31.73 -1.51 0.13
C MET A 79 -32.41 -1.86 1.45
N LYS A 80 -31.68 -2.46 2.40
CA LYS A 80 -32.24 -2.84 3.71
C LYS A 80 -32.52 -1.60 4.56
N ASP A 81 -31.60 -0.65 4.51
CA ASP A 81 -31.63 0.56 5.34
C ASP A 81 -32.17 1.78 4.55
N ASN A 82 -32.39 1.63 3.23
CA ASN A 82 -32.76 2.71 2.29
C ASN A 82 -31.80 3.92 2.32
N GLU A 83 -30.52 3.65 2.53
CA GLU A 83 -29.48 4.67 2.67
C GLU A 83 -28.29 4.41 1.76
N PHE A 84 -27.61 5.49 1.36
CA PHE A 84 -26.32 5.41 0.68
C PHE A 84 -25.20 5.18 1.70
N GLN A 85 -24.41 4.13 1.49
CA GLN A 85 -23.28 3.75 2.33
C GLN A 85 -21.99 3.80 1.54
N THR A 86 -20.96 4.43 2.11
CA THR A 86 -19.62 4.47 1.50
C THR A 86 -18.84 3.22 1.87
N VAL A 87 -18.49 2.43 0.86
CA VAL A 87 -17.55 1.32 0.97
C VAL A 87 -16.15 1.87 0.72
N ARG A 88 -15.31 1.86 1.75
CA ARG A 88 -13.93 2.34 1.65
C ARG A 88 -13.08 1.36 0.85
N GLY A 89 -12.33 1.88 -0.11
CA GLY A 89 -11.37 1.12 -0.87
C GLY A 89 -10.09 0.78 -0.08
N PRO A 90 -9.17 0.01 -0.67
CA PRO A 90 -7.92 -0.40 -0.04
C PRO A 90 -6.95 0.74 0.28
N VAL A 91 -7.10 1.93 -0.30
CA VAL A 91 -6.27 3.11 0.03
C VAL A 91 -6.49 3.63 1.45
N PHE A 92 -7.60 3.28 2.09
CA PHE A 92 -7.89 3.68 3.48
C PHE A 92 -7.13 2.80 4.47
N THR A 93 -5.81 2.95 4.49
CA THR A 93 -4.88 2.18 5.33
C THR A 93 -3.65 3.01 5.68
N ASN A 94 -2.85 2.59 6.66
CA ASN A 94 -1.59 3.24 6.98
C ASN A 94 -0.48 2.82 6.00
N LEU A 95 -0.49 1.56 5.57
CA LEU A 95 0.46 1.02 4.60
C LEU A 95 -0.28 0.25 3.51
N LEU A 96 -0.20 0.75 2.27
CA LEU A 96 -0.71 0.08 1.08
C LEU A 96 0.45 -0.52 0.28
N LEU A 97 0.41 -1.83 0.03
CA LEU A 97 1.25 -2.46 -1.00
C LEU A 97 0.46 -2.58 -2.31
N ALA A 98 0.80 -1.75 -3.29
CA ALA A 98 0.27 -1.79 -4.64
C ALA A 98 1.21 -2.60 -5.56
N ASP A 99 0.90 -3.88 -5.77
CA ASP A 99 1.71 -4.77 -6.61
C ASP A 99 1.32 -4.62 -8.09
N GLU A 100 2.34 -4.58 -8.97
CA GLU A 100 2.19 -4.56 -10.44
C GLU A 100 1.33 -3.40 -10.97
N ILE A 101 1.49 -2.20 -10.42
CA ILE A 101 0.77 -0.97 -10.82
C ILE A 101 0.76 -0.71 -12.34
N ASN A 102 1.78 -1.20 -13.04
CA ASN A 102 1.94 -1.10 -14.48
C ASN A 102 0.98 -1.99 -15.29
N ARG A 103 0.21 -2.88 -14.64
CA ARG A 103 -0.76 -3.78 -15.29
C ARG A 103 -2.16 -3.19 -15.43
N THR A 104 -2.45 -2.03 -14.86
CA THR A 104 -3.79 -1.41 -14.89
C THR A 104 -3.85 -0.22 -15.87
N PRO A 105 -5.04 0.18 -16.36
CA PRO A 105 -5.21 1.35 -17.21
C PRO A 105 -4.77 2.67 -16.53
N PRO A 106 -4.36 3.70 -17.31
CA PRO A 106 -3.90 4.97 -16.76
C PRO A 106 -4.87 5.64 -15.78
N LYS A 107 -6.19 5.49 -15.99
CA LYS A 107 -7.22 6.05 -15.09
C LYS A 107 -7.18 5.45 -13.69
N THR A 108 -6.94 4.15 -13.57
CA THR A 108 -6.86 3.46 -12.27
C THR A 108 -5.53 3.78 -11.57
N GLN A 109 -4.44 3.93 -12.32
CA GLN A 109 -3.18 4.45 -11.78
C GLN A 109 -3.34 5.88 -11.25
N ALA A 110 -4.02 6.75 -12.02
CA ALA A 110 -4.27 8.13 -11.63
C ALA A 110 -5.06 8.21 -10.32
N ALA A 111 -6.07 7.36 -10.12
CA ALA A 111 -6.84 7.32 -8.87
C ALA A 111 -5.99 6.95 -7.64
N LEU A 112 -5.00 6.07 -7.81
CA LEU A 112 -4.02 5.79 -6.75
C LEU A 112 -3.16 7.02 -6.47
N LEU A 113 -2.63 7.67 -7.51
CA LEU A 113 -1.76 8.84 -7.39
C LEU A 113 -2.47 10.06 -6.79
N GLU A 114 -3.74 10.27 -7.14
CA GLU A 114 -4.60 11.30 -6.57
C GLU A 114 -4.76 11.08 -5.06
N ALA A 115 -5.07 9.85 -4.64
CA ALA A 115 -5.13 9.49 -3.22
C ALA A 115 -3.78 9.63 -2.49
N MET A 116 -2.65 9.54 -3.22
CA MET A 116 -1.32 9.74 -2.66
C MET A 116 -0.99 11.23 -2.42
N GLU A 117 -1.56 12.13 -3.22
CA GLU A 117 -1.34 13.57 -3.19
C GLU A 117 -2.31 14.29 -2.24
N GLU A 118 -3.60 13.95 -2.26
CA GLU A 118 -4.68 14.65 -1.52
C GLU A 118 -4.78 14.29 -0.03
N ARG A 119 -3.62 14.10 0.64
CA ARG A 119 -3.51 13.60 2.02
C ARG A 119 -4.34 14.32 3.07
#